data_AF-A0A246GFH3-F1
#
_entry.id   AF-A0A246GFH3-F1
#
_cell.length_a   1.000
_cell.length_b   1.000
_cell.length_c   1.000
_cell.angle_alpha   90.00
_cell.angle_beta   90.00
_cell.angle_gamma   90.00
#
_symmetry.space_group_name_H-M   'P 1'
#
loop_
_entity.id
_entity.type
_entity.pdbx_description
1 polymer ?
#
loop_
_entity_poly.entity_id
_entity_poly.type
_entity_poly.pdbx_seq_one_letter_code
_entity_poly.pdbx_strand_id
1 'polypeptide(L)'
;MRSLIILACGAVSTSFGQKVISEISYKEEKQPLEYVYLPNQDKVVIIQGKPVNKVYKNEIQDIWALDKDGFTQKLISNERLANCVFSPIETAFLIGKISDKNEFPKEYKLNLD
;
A
#
# COMPACT_ATOMS: atom_id res chain seq x y z
N MET A 1 55.17 21.35 -30.75
CA MET A 1 54.34 21.48 -29.54
C MET A 1 53.18 20.52 -29.68
N ARG A 2 53.02 19.53 -28.78
CA ARG A 2 51.92 18.57 -28.82
C ARG A 2 50.87 19.02 -27.81
N SER A 3 49.67 19.32 -28.30
CA SER A 3 48.50 19.67 -27.48
C SER A 3 47.80 18.39 -27.04
N LEU A 4 47.62 18.20 -25.73
CA LEU A 4 46.84 17.11 -25.15
C LEU A 4 45.49 17.68 -24.74
N ILE A 5 44.44 17.36 -25.50
CA ILE A 5 43.06 17.70 -25.13
C ILE A 5 42.56 16.55 -24.25
N ILE A 6 42.42 16.81 -22.95
CA ILE A 6 41.77 15.89 -22.03
C ILE A 6 40.27 16.08 -22.18
N LEU A 7 39.60 15.11 -22.81
CA LEU A 7 38.15 15.06 -22.89
C LEU A 7 37.62 14.70 -21.50
N ALA A 8 37.04 15.68 -20.80
CA ALA A 8 36.30 15.44 -19.56
C ALA A 8 34.98 14.75 -19.91
N CYS A 9 34.97 13.41 -19.96
CA CYS A 9 33.74 12.65 -19.96
C CYS A 9 33.09 12.80 -18.59
N GLY A 10 32.16 13.74 -18.46
CA GLY A 10 31.25 13.83 -17.34
C GLY A 10 30.44 12.54 -17.29
N ALA A 11 30.82 11.62 -16.40
CA ALA A 11 29.98 10.50 -16.04
C ALA A 11 28.78 11.07 -15.28
N VAL A 12 27.67 11.29 -15.98
CA VAL A 12 26.37 11.48 -15.34
C VAL A 12 25.98 10.10 -14.83
N SER A 13 26.50 9.73 -13.66
CA SER A 13 25.97 8.61 -12.90
C SER A 13 24.59 9.03 -12.41
N THR A 14 23.55 8.59 -13.10
CA THR A 14 22.19 8.63 -12.56
C THR A 14 22.18 7.73 -11.34
N SER A 15 22.42 8.29 -10.15
CA SER A 15 22.23 7.57 -8.90
C SER A 15 20.74 7.32 -8.76
N PHE A 16 20.30 6.07 -8.91
CA PHE A 16 18.98 5.67 -8.45
C PHE A 16 18.97 5.82 -6.92
N GLY A 17 18.55 6.99 -6.44
CA GLY A 17 18.40 7.26 -5.02
C GLY A 17 17.19 6.50 -4.51
N GLN A 18 17.42 5.44 -3.74
CA GLN A 18 16.36 4.79 -2.97
C GLN A 18 16.05 5.65 -1.75
N LYS A 19 14.80 6.10 -1.62
CA LYS A 19 14.29 6.82 -0.44
C LYS A 19 13.38 5.88 0.34
N VAL A 20 13.69 5.66 1.61
CA VAL A 20 12.75 5.04 2.57
C VAL A 20 11.77 6.11 3.00
N ILE A 21 10.48 5.90 2.74
CA ILE A 21 9.42 6.86 3.11
C ILE A 21 8.78 6.52 4.46
N SER A 22 8.79 5.26 4.88
CA SER A 22 8.21 4.85 6.16
C SER A 22 8.70 3.46 6.58
N GLU A 23 8.67 3.21 7.89
CA GLU A 23 8.96 1.94 8.51
C GLU A 23 7.73 1.50 9.33
N ILE A 24 7.05 0.44 8.88
CA ILE A 24 5.87 -0.09 9.57
C ILE A 24 6.22 -1.47 10.13
N SER A 25 6.24 -1.57 11.47
CA SER A 25 6.37 -2.84 12.16
C SER A 25 5.08 -3.67 12.06
N TYR A 26 5.20 -4.95 11.77
CA TYR A 26 4.08 -5.88 11.66
C TYR A 26 4.18 -7.02 12.67
N LYS A 27 3.01 -7.53 13.08
CA LYS A 27 2.85 -8.75 13.89
C LYS A 27 2.41 -9.89 12.98
N GLU A 28 2.51 -11.14 13.46
CA GLU A 28 2.10 -12.33 12.71
C GLU A 28 0.67 -12.26 12.15
N GLU A 29 -0.25 -11.62 12.88
CA GLU A 29 -1.65 -11.45 12.45
C GLU A 29 -1.88 -10.26 11.50
N LYS A 30 -0.85 -9.44 11.26
CA LYS A 30 -0.89 -8.18 10.50
C LYS A 30 0.23 -8.10 9.48
N GLN A 31 0.52 -9.21 8.82
CA GLN A 31 1.50 -9.26 7.75
C GLN A 31 1.00 -8.45 6.54
N PRO A 32 1.89 -7.81 5.78
CA PRO A 32 1.51 -7.18 4.52
C PRO A 32 0.98 -8.25 3.56
N LEU A 33 -0.26 -8.07 3.10
CA LEU A 33 -0.93 -8.96 2.15
C LEU A 33 -0.86 -8.39 0.73
N GLU A 34 -1.03 -7.08 0.59
CA GLU A 34 -1.08 -6.40 -0.70
C GLU A 34 -0.61 -4.95 -0.60
N TYR A 35 -0.05 -4.46 -1.70
CA TYR A 35 0.38 -3.08 -1.89
C TYR A 35 -0.35 -2.50 -3.11
N VAL A 36 -1.03 -1.37 -2.91
CA VAL A 36 -1.81 -0.71 -3.96
C VAL A 36 -1.28 0.71 -4.16
N TYR A 37 -0.91 1.07 -5.39
CA TYR A 37 -0.57 2.45 -5.71
C TYR A 37 -1.81 3.23 -6.12
N LEU A 38 -2.01 4.40 -5.53
CA LEU A 38 -3.11 5.33 -5.80
C LEU A 38 -2.58 6.48 -6.67
N PRO A 39 -2.65 6.39 -8.01
CA PRO A 39 -2.00 7.36 -8.90
C PRO A 39 -2.55 8.78 -8.75
N ASN A 40 -3.85 8.91 -8.43
CA ASN A 40 -4.49 10.22 -8.28
C ASN A 40 -4.08 10.96 -6.98
N GLN A 41 -3.52 10.24 -6.01
CA GLN A 41 -3.14 10.79 -4.70
C GLN A 41 -1.64 10.71 -4.43
N ASP A 42 -0.88 10.07 -5.32
CA ASP A 42 0.53 9.73 -5.15
C ASP A 42 0.83 9.05 -3.79
N LYS A 43 -0.04 8.11 -3.43
CA LYS A 43 0.05 7.34 -2.19
C LYS A 43 0.20 5.85 -2.47
N VAL A 44 0.93 5.16 -1.62
CA VAL A 44 0.95 3.70 -1.54
C VAL A 44 0.06 3.27 -0.38
N VAL A 45 -0.84 2.33 -0.63
CA VAL A 45 -1.65 1.69 0.40
C VAL A 45 -1.10 0.31 0.70
N ILE A 46 -0.96 -0.01 1.98
CA ILE A 46 -0.58 -1.34 2.46
C ILE A 46 -1.77 -1.96 3.16
N ILE A 47 -2.23 -3.09 2.64
CA ILE A 47 -3.28 -3.91 3.24
C ILE A 47 -2.60 -4.97 4.11
N GLN A 48 -2.90 -4.95 5.41
CA GLN A 48 -2.30 -5.86 6.39
C GLN A 48 -3.34 -6.81 6.99
N GLY A 49 -2.94 -8.04 7.24
CA GLY A 49 -3.78 -9.05 7.86
C GLY A 49 -3.12 -10.42 7.87
N LYS A 50 -3.94 -11.47 7.75
CA LYS A 50 -3.48 -12.85 7.69
C LYS A 50 -4.25 -13.69 6.67
N PRO A 51 -3.59 -14.64 5.99
CA PRO A 51 -4.30 -15.64 5.22
C PRO A 51 -5.14 -16.53 6.15
N VAL A 52 -6.31 -16.96 5.68
CA VAL A 52 -7.23 -17.85 6.39
C VAL A 52 -7.77 -18.91 5.45
N ASN A 53 -8.07 -20.10 5.99
CA ASN A 53 -8.68 -21.18 5.22
C ASN A 53 -10.21 -21.03 5.12
N LYS A 54 -10.67 -19.93 4.52
CA LYS A 54 -12.09 -19.61 4.28
C LYS A 54 -12.27 -19.12 2.84
N VAL A 55 -13.52 -18.98 2.39
CA VAL A 55 -13.87 -18.55 1.02
C VAL A 55 -13.13 -17.28 0.60
N TYR A 56 -13.00 -16.31 1.52
CA TYR A 56 -12.37 -15.01 1.26
C TYR A 56 -10.83 -15.02 1.35
N LYS A 57 -10.20 -16.15 1.68
CA LYS A 57 -8.74 -16.43 1.74
C LYS A 57 -7.88 -15.55 2.65
N ASN A 58 -8.25 -14.31 2.94
CA ASN A 58 -7.50 -13.33 3.73
C ASN A 58 -8.43 -12.61 4.72
N GLU A 59 -8.05 -12.57 5.99
CA GLU A 59 -8.66 -11.68 6.98
C GLU A 59 -7.81 -10.43 7.12
N ILE A 60 -8.31 -9.31 6.61
CA ILE A 60 -7.66 -8.00 6.63
C ILE A 60 -7.98 -7.29 7.95
N GLN A 61 -6.97 -6.69 8.56
CA GLN A 61 -7.06 -6.01 9.86
C GLN A 61 -6.77 -4.51 9.81
N ASP A 62 -5.70 -4.13 9.13
CA ASP A 62 -5.25 -2.74 9.05
C ASP A 62 -5.07 -2.35 7.57
N ILE A 63 -5.38 -1.09 7.25
CA ILE A 63 -5.07 -0.48 5.96
C ILE A 63 -4.32 0.81 6.24
N TRP A 64 -3.12 0.93 5.67
CA TRP A 64 -2.27 2.11 5.81
C TRP A 64 -2.13 2.83 4.48
N ALA A 65 -2.13 4.15 4.48
CA ALA A 65 -1.75 4.98 3.35
C ALA A 65 -0.46 5.72 3.66
N LEU A 66 0.45 5.74 2.70
CA LEU A 66 1.76 6.35 2.80
C LEU A 66 1.97 7.28 1.61
N ASP A 67 2.35 8.52 1.87
CA ASP A 67 2.73 9.45 0.81
C ASP A 67 4.25 9.45 0.54
N LYS A 68 4.65 10.13 -0.54
CA LYS A 68 6.06 10.28 -0.94
C LYS A 68 6.93 11.03 0.08
N ASP A 69 6.33 11.81 0.98
CA ASP A 69 7.01 12.65 1.96
C ASP A 69 7.19 11.91 3.31
N GLY A 70 6.59 10.73 3.44
CA GLY A 70 6.69 9.83 4.58
C GLY A 70 5.56 9.99 5.59
N PHE A 71 4.53 10.79 5.27
CA PHE A 71 3.32 10.82 6.07
C PHE A 71 2.62 9.47 5.96
N THR A 72 2.35 8.89 7.13
CA THR A 72 1.71 7.58 7.25
C THR A 72 0.39 7.76 7.98
N GLN A 73 -0.70 7.31 7.35
CA GLN A 73 -2.05 7.38 7.89
C GLN A 73 -2.64 5.98 7.96
N LYS A 74 -3.27 5.64 9.09
CA LYS A 74 -4.08 4.43 9.18
C LYS A 74 -5.51 4.72 8.73
N LEU A 75 -5.91 4.16 7.60
CA LEU A 75 -7.26 4.28 7.03
C LEU A 75 -8.25 3.37 7.76
N ILE A 76 -7.81 2.15 8.11
CA ILE A 76 -8.59 1.18 8.89
C ILE A 76 -7.68 0.56 9.95
N SER A 77 -8.22 0.36 11.16
CA SER A 77 -7.50 -0.21 12.30
C SER A 77 -8.27 -1.31 12.99
N ASN A 78 -7.66 -2.48 13.15
CA ASN A 78 -8.18 -3.63 13.90
C ASN A 78 -9.60 -4.06 13.51
N GLU A 79 -9.95 -3.94 12.23
CA GLU A 79 -11.23 -4.45 11.74
C GLU A 79 -11.10 -5.91 11.30
N ARG A 80 -12.22 -6.59 11.01
CA ARG A 80 -12.21 -7.93 10.41
C ARG A 80 -12.85 -7.87 9.06
N LEU A 81 -12.01 -7.76 8.03
CA LEU A 81 -12.46 -7.48 6.68
C LEU A 81 -12.10 -8.63 5.74
N ALA A 82 -13.01 -8.92 4.83
CA ALA A 82 -12.86 -9.81 3.70
C ALA A 82 -12.92 -8.97 2.44
N ASN A 83 -12.00 -9.21 1.50
CA ASN A 83 -11.85 -8.43 0.27
C ASN A 83 -11.51 -6.95 0.51
N CYS A 84 -10.56 -6.43 -0.27
CA CYS A 84 -10.23 -5.01 -0.29
C CYS A 84 -9.73 -4.69 -1.69
N VAL A 85 -10.63 -4.24 -2.56
CA VAL A 85 -10.30 -3.98 -3.98
C VAL A 85 -10.37 -2.49 -4.23
N PHE A 86 -9.29 -1.94 -4.79
CA PHE A 86 -9.24 -0.53 -5.14
C PHE A 86 -9.93 -0.26 -6.48
N SER A 87 -10.77 0.78 -6.51
CA SER A 87 -11.33 1.36 -7.73
C SER A 87 -10.65 2.69 -8.04
N PRO A 88 -9.82 2.77 -9.09
CA PRO A 88 -9.17 4.02 -9.49
C PRO A 88 -10.14 5.10 -9.95
N ILE A 89 -11.27 4.69 -10.56
CA ILE A 89 -12.30 5.60 -11.08
C ILE A 89 -13.03 6.28 -9.92
N GLU A 90 -13.36 5.50 -8.89
CA GLU A 90 -14.11 5.99 -7.75
C GLU A 90 -13.23 6.53 -6.62
N THR A 91 -11.89 6.38 -6.75
CA THR A 91 -10.90 6.70 -5.72
C THR A 91 -11.31 6.12 -4.35
N ALA A 92 -11.70 4.84 -4.36
CA ALA A 92 -12.28 4.19 -3.21
C ALA A 92 -11.92 2.70 -3.15
N PHE A 93 -11.97 2.12 -1.94
CA PHE A 93 -11.90 0.68 -1.76
C PHE A 93 -13.29 0.09 -1.58
N LEU A 94 -13.57 -1.02 -2.28
CA LEU A 94 -14.67 -1.90 -1.95
C LEU A 94 -14.18 -2.92 -0.90
N ILE A 95 -14.83 -2.92 0.25
CA ILE A 95 -14.42 -3.69 1.43
C ILE A 95 -15.61 -4.49 1.96
N GLY A 96 -15.42 -5.77 2.27
CA GLY A 96 -16.43 -6.60 2.92
C GLY A 96 -16.20 -6.71 4.43
N LYS A 97 -17.15 -6.29 5.27
CA LYS A 97 -17.04 -6.51 6.73
C LYS A 97 -17.42 -7.95 7.06
N ILE A 98 -16.51 -8.68 7.70
CA ILE A 98 -16.81 -10.02 8.22
C ILE A 98 -17.68 -9.85 9.46
N SER A 99 -18.86 -10.45 9.43
CA SER A 99 -19.75 -10.53 10.60
C SER A 99 -19.35 -11.70 11.49
N ASP A 100 -19.54 -11.56 12.80
CA ASP A 100 -19.45 -12.69 13.74
C ASP A 100 -20.66 -13.63 13.61
N LYS A 101 -21.73 -13.18 12.94
CA LYS A 101 -22.87 -14.00 12.55
C LYS A 101 -22.55 -14.69 11.22
N ASN A 102 -23.10 -15.89 11.02
CA ASN A 102 -22.89 -16.72 9.83
C ASN A 102 -23.65 -16.16 8.60
N GLU A 103 -23.40 -14.89 8.28
CA GLU A 103 -24.03 -14.10 7.23
C GLU A 103 -22.98 -13.73 6.17
N PHE A 104 -23.41 -13.47 4.94
CA PHE A 104 -22.52 -12.95 3.90
C PHE A 104 -21.90 -11.62 4.34
N PRO A 105 -20.61 -11.36 4.06
CA PRO A 105 -19.97 -10.10 4.38
C PRO A 105 -20.75 -8.93 3.78
N LYS A 106 -20.99 -7.88 4.57
CA LYS A 106 -21.61 -6.66 4.05
C LYS A 106 -20.53 -5.82 3.38
N GLU A 107 -20.71 -5.55 2.10
CA GLU A 107 -19.79 -4.69 1.34
C GLU A 107 -20.09 -3.22 1.62
N TYR A 108 -19.02 -2.45 1.74
CA TYR A 108 -19.06 -1.00 1.91
C TYR A 108 -17.92 -0.35 1.13
N LYS A 109 -18.13 0.92 0.80
CA LYS A 109 -17.18 1.74 0.06
C LYS A 109 -16.42 2.64 1.03
N LEU A 110 -15.10 2.55 1.02
CA LEU A 110 -14.21 3.48 1.71
C LEU A 110 -13.72 4.52 0.70
N ASN A 111 -14.30 5.72 0.75
CA ASN A 111 -13.83 6.86 -0.04
C ASN A 111 -12.54 7.41 0.58
N LEU A 112 -11.59 7.81 -0.26
CA LEU A 112 -10.27 8.30 0.16
C LEU A 112 -10.14 9.83 0.07
N ASP A 113 -11.27 10.54 0.10
CA ASP A 113 -11.38 12.01 -0.05
C ASP A 113 -10.35 12.80 0.77
#